data_AF-T1GKD7-F1
#
_entry.id   AF-T1GKD7-F1
#
_cell.length_a   1.000
_cell.length_b   1.000
_cell.length_c   1.000
_cell.angle_alpha   90.00
_cell.angle_beta   90.00
_cell.angle_gamma   90.00
#
_symmetry.space_group_name_H-M   'P 1'
#
loop_
_entity.id
_entity.type
_entity.pdbx_description
1 polymer ?
#
loop_
_entity_poly.entity_id
_entity_poly.type
_entity_poly.pdbx_seq_one_letter_code
_entity_poly.pdbx_strand_id
1 'polypeptide(L)'
;MSRTLPNILVLPIVLLGLSAWLNRKLKQFIWYSGIGVLIFRFELVIFFGLLLLHDIYFKAITLKSLFKNIFLAGVSILVLTISLDSFFWNRLLWPEGEVLWYNTILNKSSNWGTSPFLWYFYSAIPRATGFTAFFVPFGLYMERRVRVLGLCSLLFVFLYSFLPQKNLASFCSKVWMNMKKSNFSKILALCCAGHLFINILLTIFLLVVSSKNYPGGYAISRLHSAENASLKSVHISNLVAQTGFTRFFQHKDWTYNKTENLKYRGGG
;
A
#
# COMPACT_ATOMS: atom_id res chain seq x y z
N MET A 1 -10.48 14.58 -4.57
CA MET A 1 -9.08 14.80 -5.01
C MET A 1 -8.46 13.45 -5.35
N SER A 2 -7.89 13.26 -6.54
CA SER A 2 -7.18 12.02 -6.89
C SER A 2 -5.76 12.08 -6.31
N ARG A 3 -5.52 11.40 -5.18
CA ARG A 3 -4.15 11.16 -4.70
C ARG A 3 -3.54 10.08 -5.59
N THR A 4 -2.37 10.33 -6.18
CA THR A 4 -1.53 9.24 -6.74
C THR A 4 -1.35 8.21 -5.63
N LEU A 5 -1.67 6.94 -5.88
CA LEU A 5 -1.59 5.90 -4.85
C LEU A 5 -0.21 5.98 -4.18
N PRO A 6 -0.10 6.40 -2.90
CA PRO A 6 1.21 6.62 -2.26
C PRO A 6 2.05 5.35 -2.21
N ASN A 7 1.40 4.19 -2.35
CA ASN A 7 1.99 2.86 -2.34
C ASN A 7 3.09 2.65 -3.39
N ILE A 8 2.94 3.22 -4.60
CA ILE A 8 3.95 3.04 -5.65
C ILE A 8 5.17 3.94 -5.38
N LEU A 9 4.93 5.16 -4.91
CA LEU A 9 5.98 6.14 -4.63
C LEU A 9 6.83 5.75 -3.41
N VAL A 10 6.22 5.10 -2.42
CA VAL A 10 6.94 4.67 -1.20
C VAL A 10 7.79 3.41 -1.41
N LEU A 11 7.46 2.58 -2.40
CA LEU A 11 8.12 1.28 -2.62
C LEU A 11 9.66 1.39 -2.79
N PRO A 12 10.22 2.27 -3.64
CA PRO A 12 11.67 2.41 -3.75
C PRO A 12 12.35 2.79 -2.44
N ILE A 13 11.71 3.66 -1.64
CA ILE A 13 12.23 4.12 -0.35
C ILE A 13 12.22 2.97 0.67
N VAL A 14 11.16 2.16 0.68
CA VAL A 14 11.08 0.95 1.52
C VAL A 14 12.17 -0.04 1.15
N LEU A 15 12.42 -0.26 -0.15
CA LEU A 15 13.49 -1.15 -0.62
C LEU A 15 14.88 -0.62 -0.25
N LEU A 16 15.12 0.69 -0.33
CA LEU A 16 16.36 1.31 0.14
C LEU A 16 16.52 1.17 1.66
N GLY A 17 15.44 1.31 2.42
CA GLY A 17 15.42 1.02 3.86
C GLY A 17 15.82 -0.43 4.14
N LEU A 18 15.14 -1.39 3.51
CA LEU A 18 15.45 -2.82 3.66
C LEU A 18 16.89 -3.17 3.26
N SER A 19 17.39 -2.59 2.17
CA SER A 19 18.78 -2.74 1.75
C SER A 19 19.76 -2.17 2.79
N ALA A 20 19.49 -0.99 3.36
CA ALA A 20 20.30 -0.41 4.41
C ALA A 20 20.29 -1.27 5.69
N TRP A 21 19.14 -1.84 6.04
CA TRP A 21 18.99 -2.77 7.16
C TRP A 21 19.81 -4.05 6.95
N LEU A 22 19.68 -4.68 5.78
CA LEU A 22 20.45 -5.88 5.41
C LEU A 22 21.96 -5.64 5.43
N ASN A 23 22.40 -4.44 5.01
CA ASN A 23 23.80 -4.02 5.04
C ASN A 23 24.25 -3.48 6.41
N ARG A 24 23.41 -3.58 7.45
CA ARG A 24 23.69 -3.09 8.83
C ARG A 24 24.03 -1.60 8.92
N LYS A 25 23.55 -0.78 7.97
CA LYS A 25 23.75 0.67 7.93
C LYS A 25 22.61 1.39 8.67
N LEU A 26 22.70 1.45 9.99
CA LEU A 26 21.65 1.98 10.88
C LEU A 26 21.17 3.39 10.51
N LYS A 27 22.10 4.33 10.24
CA LYS A 27 21.73 5.72 9.91
C LYS A 27 20.88 5.78 8.65
N GLN A 28 21.33 5.12 7.58
CA GLN A 28 20.61 5.10 6.30
C GLN A 28 19.24 4.42 6.45
N PHE A 29 19.17 3.33 7.21
CA PHE A 29 17.91 2.67 7.51
C PHE A 29 16.91 3.61 8.19
N ILE A 30 17.31 4.32 9.24
CA ILE A 30 16.45 5.26 9.97
C ILE A 30 15.97 6.41 9.08
N TRP A 31 16.83 6.98 8.24
CA TRP A 31 16.44 8.05 7.32
C TRP A 31 15.43 7.57 6.27
N TYR A 32 15.71 6.46 5.58
CA TYR A 32 14.80 5.95 4.55
C TYR A 32 13.47 5.46 5.13
N SER A 33 13.49 4.73 6.25
CA SER A 33 12.26 4.32 6.95
C SER A 33 11.47 5.52 7.45
N GLY A 34 12.13 6.53 8.03
CA GLY A 34 11.49 7.76 8.49
C GLY A 34 10.78 8.51 7.36
N ILE A 35 11.40 8.61 6.18
CA ILE A 35 10.80 9.23 4.99
C ILE A 35 9.55 8.44 4.58
N GLY A 36 9.67 7.10 4.48
CA GLY A 36 8.54 6.24 4.13
C GLY A 36 7.36 6.34 5.11
N VAL A 37 7.65 6.41 6.41
CA VAL A 37 6.64 6.45 7.48
C VAL A 37 5.97 7.82 7.59
N LEU A 38 6.75 8.90 7.67
CA LEU A 38 6.23 10.22 8.04
C LEU A 38 5.62 10.99 6.87
N ILE A 39 6.13 10.78 5.65
CA ILE A 39 5.66 11.49 4.44
C ILE A 39 4.59 10.67 3.71
N PHE A 40 4.75 9.35 3.62
CA PHE A 40 3.92 8.55 2.73
C PHE A 40 2.90 7.67 3.43
N ARG A 41 3.33 6.84 4.38
CA ARG A 41 2.45 5.84 5.03
C ARG A 41 2.88 5.55 6.45
N PHE A 42 2.14 6.10 7.40
CA PHE A 42 2.46 5.92 8.81
C PHE A 42 2.41 4.45 9.28
N GLU A 43 1.54 3.63 8.70
CA GLU A 43 1.39 2.20 9.02
C GLU A 43 2.70 1.39 8.92
N LEU A 44 3.65 1.83 8.09
CA LEU A 44 4.97 1.21 7.95
C LEU A 44 5.81 1.27 9.24
N VAL A 45 5.43 2.12 10.20
CA VAL A 45 6.09 2.20 11.51
C VAL A 45 6.06 0.87 12.23
N ILE A 46 4.99 0.07 12.05
CA ILE A 46 4.85 -1.25 12.67
C ILE A 46 5.91 -2.18 12.09
N PHE A 47 6.01 -2.24 10.76
CA PHE A 47 6.97 -3.12 10.08
C PHE A 47 8.43 -2.77 10.38
N PHE A 48 8.82 -1.50 10.22
CA PHE A 48 10.19 -1.07 10.52
C PHE A 48 10.49 -1.11 12.03
N GLY A 49 9.49 -0.85 12.87
CA GLY A 49 9.58 -0.99 14.32
C GLY A 49 9.89 -2.43 14.72
N LEU A 50 9.23 -3.43 14.12
CA LEU A 50 9.53 -4.85 14.37
C LEU A 50 10.97 -5.21 13.98
N LEU A 51 11.50 -4.66 12.88
CA LEU A 51 12.91 -4.88 12.49
C LEU A 51 13.89 -4.25 13.50
N LEU A 52 13.60 -3.05 14.01
CA LEU A 52 14.41 -2.42 15.05
C LEU A 52 14.33 -3.20 16.37
N LEU A 53 13.15 -3.65 16.76
CA LEU A 53 12.96 -4.47 17.96
C LEU A 53 13.75 -5.77 17.88
N HIS A 54 13.75 -6.42 16.71
CA HIS A 54 14.60 -7.59 16.46
C HIS A 54 16.09 -7.25 16.68
N ASP A 55 16.60 -6.17 16.09
CA ASP A 55 18.00 -5.80 16.23
C ASP A 55 18.38 -5.36 17.66
N ILE A 56 17.46 -4.75 18.41
CA ILE A 56 17.63 -4.44 19.84
C ILE A 56 17.68 -5.73 20.65
N TYR A 57 16.77 -6.68 20.40
CA TYR A 57 16.70 -7.96 21.11
C TYR A 57 17.99 -8.77 20.95
N PHE A 58 18.52 -8.83 19.72
CA PHE A 58 19.81 -9.49 19.44
C PHE A 58 21.04 -8.63 19.75
N LYS A 59 20.87 -7.49 20.44
CA LYS A 59 21.93 -6.55 20.84
C LYS A 59 22.82 -6.09 19.68
N ALA A 60 22.28 -6.03 18.46
CA ALA A 60 23.00 -5.54 17.29
C ALA A 60 23.15 -4.01 17.27
N ILE A 61 22.34 -3.29 18.07
CA ILE A 61 22.29 -1.83 18.10
C ILE A 61 22.24 -1.30 19.54
N THR A 62 22.98 -0.24 19.83
CA THR A 62 22.91 0.49 21.10
C THR A 62 21.71 1.45 21.13
N LEU A 63 20.87 1.36 22.18
CA LEU A 63 19.66 2.19 22.35
C LEU A 63 19.94 3.70 22.27
N LYS A 64 21.04 4.17 22.86
CA LYS A 64 21.41 5.61 22.86
C LYS A 64 21.66 6.14 21.44
N SER A 65 22.37 5.36 20.61
CA SER A 65 22.64 5.74 19.21
C SER A 65 21.37 5.72 18.37
N LEU A 66 20.52 4.70 18.60
CA LEU A 66 19.23 4.57 17.93
C LEU A 66 18.31 5.76 18.24
N PHE A 67 18.13 6.10 19.52
CA PHE A 67 17.28 7.22 19.92
C PHE A 67 17.76 8.55 19.34
N LYS A 68 19.07 8.83 19.39
CA LYS A 68 19.65 10.04 18.79
C LYS A 68 19.35 10.14 17.29
N ASN A 69 19.54 9.05 16.55
CA ASN A 69 19.32 9.05 15.10
C ASN A 69 17.82 9.14 14.75
N ILE A 70 16.95 8.44 15.48
CA ILE A 70 15.50 8.51 15.28
C ILE A 70 14.99 9.92 15.58
N PHE A 71 15.44 10.53 16.68
CA PHE A 71 15.03 11.88 17.03
C PHE A 71 15.47 12.88 15.96
N LEU A 72 16.73 12.84 15.53
CA LEU A 72 17.24 13.74 14.51
C LEU A 72 16.53 13.57 13.16
N ALA A 73 16.38 12.35 12.67
CA ALA A 73 15.71 12.07 11.40
C ALA A 73 14.22 12.41 11.48
N GLY A 74 13.55 12.01 12.56
CA GLY A 74 12.12 12.23 12.78
C GLY A 74 11.77 13.72 12.81
N VAL A 75 12.48 14.52 13.59
CA VAL A 75 12.26 15.98 13.65
C VAL A 75 12.53 16.61 12.29
N SER A 76 13.64 16.27 11.63
CA SER A 76 13.99 16.86 10.33
C SER A 76 12.93 16.58 9.26
N ILE A 77 12.47 15.33 9.18
CA ILE A 77 11.47 14.89 8.18
C ILE A 77 10.09 15.48 8.50
N LEU A 78 9.73 15.54 9.78
CA LEU A 78 8.45 16.08 10.22
C LEU A 78 8.35 17.59 9.95
N VAL A 79 9.42 18.35 10.22
CA VAL A 79 9.49 19.77 9.85
C VAL A 79 9.38 19.95 8.34
N LEU A 80 10.06 19.11 7.57
CA LEU A 80 10.02 19.16 6.10
C LEU A 80 8.59 18.91 5.57
N THR A 81 7.93 17.83 6.01
CA THR A 81 6.57 17.51 5.53
C THR A 81 5.58 18.58 5.94
N ILE A 82 5.59 19.02 7.20
CA ILE A 82 4.67 20.08 7.65
C ILE A 82 4.91 21.37 6.86
N SER A 83 6.15 21.76 6.61
CA SER A 83 6.46 22.99 5.87
C SER A 83 5.98 22.91 4.42
N LEU A 84 6.29 21.82 3.71
CA LEU A 84 5.90 21.63 2.31
C LEU A 84 4.39 21.47 2.16
N ASP A 85 3.78 20.60 2.98
CA ASP A 85 2.35 20.34 2.92
C ASP A 85 1.56 21.59 3.32
N SER A 86 2.01 22.34 4.33
CA SER A 86 1.31 23.58 4.72
C SER A 86 1.37 24.65 3.63
N PHE A 87 2.47 24.71 2.89
CA PHE A 87 2.59 25.59 1.73
C PHE A 87 1.61 25.20 0.61
N PHE A 88 1.53 23.92 0.25
CA PHE A 88 0.61 23.48 -0.81
C PHE A 88 -0.87 23.57 -0.41
N TRP A 89 -1.18 23.39 0.87
CA TRP A 89 -2.56 23.34 1.36
C TRP A 89 -3.04 24.65 2.01
N ASN A 90 -2.20 25.68 2.07
CA ASN A 90 -2.48 26.98 2.68
C ASN A 90 -3.03 26.91 4.12
N ARG A 91 -2.67 25.86 4.88
CA ARG A 91 -3.03 25.69 6.29
C ARG A 91 -1.99 24.80 6.96
N LEU A 92 -1.71 25.02 8.24
CA LEU A 92 -0.80 24.17 8.99
C LEU A 92 -1.37 22.74 9.07
N LEU A 93 -0.70 21.78 8.43
CA LEU A 93 -1.16 20.40 8.44
C LEU A 93 -0.03 19.38 8.33
N TRP A 94 -0.29 18.21 8.89
CA TRP A 94 0.47 16.99 8.67
C TRP A 94 -0.48 15.93 8.11
N PRO A 95 -0.39 15.59 6.80
CA PRO A 95 -1.41 14.77 6.15
C PRO A 95 -1.55 13.38 6.78
N GLU A 96 -0.43 12.71 7.05
CA GLU A 96 -0.42 11.38 7.66
C GLU A 96 -0.92 11.39 9.10
N GLY A 97 -0.66 12.47 9.84
CA GLY A 97 -1.18 12.68 11.19
C GLY A 97 -2.70 12.81 11.21
N GLU A 98 -3.29 13.59 10.30
CA GLU A 98 -4.74 13.71 10.16
C GLU A 98 -5.38 12.38 9.77
N VAL A 99 -4.75 11.62 8.85
CA VAL A 99 -5.22 10.30 8.42
C VAL A 99 -5.20 9.30 9.58
N LEU A 100 -4.12 9.29 10.38
CA LEU A 100 -4.03 8.46 11.57
C LEU A 100 -5.08 8.84 12.60
N TRP A 101 -5.27 10.13 12.86
CA TRP A 101 -6.30 10.62 13.78
C TRP A 101 -7.70 10.17 13.33
N TYR A 102 -8.02 10.35 12.04
CA TYR A 102 -9.33 9.99 11.50
C TYR A 102 -9.59 8.47 11.50
N ASN A 103 -8.60 7.66 11.10
CA ASN A 103 -8.80 6.22 10.97
C ASN A 103 -8.67 5.47 12.29
N THR A 104 -7.71 5.85 13.14
CA THR A 104 -7.39 5.13 14.38
C THR A 104 -8.14 5.70 15.58
N ILE A 105 -8.19 7.03 15.74
CA ILE A 105 -8.76 7.66 16.95
C ILE A 105 -10.26 7.87 16.79
N LEU A 106 -10.71 8.35 15.63
CA LEU A 106 -12.14 8.49 15.32
C LEU A 106 -12.80 7.17 14.87
N ASN A 107 -12.02 6.10 14.74
CA ASN A 107 -12.47 4.76 14.34
C ASN A 107 -13.33 4.74 13.06
N LYS A 108 -13.03 5.65 12.10
CA LYS A 108 -13.73 5.77 10.81
C LYS A 108 -13.08 4.93 9.70
N SER A 109 -12.19 4.01 10.07
CA SER A 109 -11.53 3.08 9.14
C SER A 109 -12.54 2.21 8.38
N SER A 110 -13.71 1.93 8.96
CA SER A 110 -14.80 1.18 8.31
C SER A 110 -15.44 1.88 7.11
N ASN A 111 -15.33 3.21 7.00
CA ASN A 111 -15.86 3.97 5.87
C ASN A 111 -15.15 3.65 4.54
N TRP A 112 -13.97 3.02 4.62
CA TRP A 112 -13.20 2.57 3.46
C TRP A 112 -13.50 1.12 3.05
N GLY A 113 -14.49 0.49 3.69
CA GLY A 113 -14.89 -0.90 3.47
C GLY A 113 -14.30 -1.85 4.52
N THR A 114 -15.01 -2.95 4.77
CA THR A 114 -14.60 -3.98 5.74
C THR A 114 -14.31 -5.30 5.03
N SER A 115 -13.17 -5.92 5.33
CA SER A 115 -12.81 -7.25 4.83
C SER A 115 -12.57 -8.23 5.99
N PRO A 116 -12.75 -9.55 5.80
CA PRO A 116 -12.49 -10.56 6.83
C PRO A 116 -11.03 -10.56 7.35
N PHE A 117 -10.78 -11.03 8.57
CA PHE A 117 -9.47 -11.03 9.23
C PHE A 117 -8.37 -11.70 8.40
N LEU A 118 -8.72 -12.85 7.81
CA LEU A 118 -7.81 -13.64 6.98
C LEU A 118 -7.73 -13.14 5.54
N TRP A 119 -8.43 -12.07 5.16
CA TRP A 119 -8.45 -11.55 3.78
C TRP A 119 -7.04 -11.26 3.27
N TYR A 120 -6.15 -10.76 4.13
CA TYR A 120 -4.75 -10.62 3.78
C TYR A 120 -4.09 -11.96 3.43
N PHE A 121 -4.35 -13.03 4.18
CA PHE A 121 -3.74 -14.35 3.99
C PHE A 121 -4.32 -15.14 2.81
N TYR A 122 -5.63 -15.13 2.58
CA TYR A 122 -6.24 -15.91 1.50
C TYR A 122 -6.43 -15.14 0.19
N SER A 123 -6.46 -13.80 0.24
CA SER A 123 -6.81 -12.97 -0.90
C SER A 123 -5.69 -12.01 -1.29
N ALA A 124 -5.23 -11.17 -0.37
CA ALA A 124 -4.25 -10.12 -0.70
C ALA A 124 -2.86 -10.71 -1.00
N ILE A 125 -2.33 -11.53 -0.10
CA ILE A 125 -0.99 -12.13 -0.21
C ILE A 125 -0.92 -13.05 -1.44
N PRO A 126 -1.87 -13.99 -1.68
CA PRO A 126 -1.81 -14.84 -2.86
C PRO A 126 -1.90 -14.07 -4.17
N ARG A 127 -2.69 -12.98 -4.22
CA ARG A 127 -2.75 -12.11 -5.42
C ARG A 127 -1.49 -11.28 -5.60
N ALA A 128 -0.90 -10.77 -4.52
CA ALA A 128 0.29 -9.93 -4.56
C ALA A 128 1.57 -10.73 -4.86
N THR A 129 1.67 -11.95 -4.31
CA THR A 129 2.84 -12.82 -4.49
C THR A 129 2.68 -13.78 -5.66
N GLY A 130 1.44 -14.04 -6.11
CA GLY A 130 1.15 -14.93 -7.23
C GLY A 130 1.76 -16.31 -7.02
N PHE A 131 2.45 -16.81 -8.04
CA PHE A 131 3.17 -18.08 -7.94
C PHE A 131 4.42 -18.02 -7.04
N THR A 132 4.88 -16.82 -6.67
CA THR A 132 6.03 -16.63 -5.76
C THR A 132 5.72 -17.14 -4.35
N ALA A 133 4.44 -17.20 -3.97
CA ALA A 133 4.01 -17.75 -2.68
C ALA A 133 4.59 -19.15 -2.41
N PHE A 134 4.72 -19.99 -3.45
CA PHE A 134 5.27 -21.34 -3.32
C PHE A 134 6.76 -21.38 -3.02
N PHE A 135 7.51 -20.35 -3.42
CA PHE A 135 8.95 -20.24 -3.18
C PHE A 135 9.29 -19.61 -1.82
N VAL A 136 8.32 -18.95 -1.18
CA VAL A 136 8.52 -18.30 0.13
C VAL A 136 9.00 -19.30 1.20
N PRO A 137 8.38 -20.48 1.42
CA PRO A 137 8.87 -21.45 2.39
C PRO A 137 10.30 -21.93 2.10
N PHE A 138 10.66 -22.05 0.82
CA PHE A 138 12.01 -22.45 0.41
C PHE A 138 13.04 -21.36 0.72
N GLY A 139 12.73 -20.09 0.44
CA GLY A 139 13.57 -18.95 0.81
C GLY A 139 13.74 -18.80 2.32
N LEU A 140 12.67 -19.02 3.10
CA LEU A 140 12.73 -19.05 4.56
C LEU A 140 13.59 -20.21 5.07
N TYR A 141 13.53 -21.38 4.46
CA TYR A 141 14.37 -22.52 4.87
C TYR A 141 15.85 -22.27 4.57
N MET A 142 16.19 -21.75 3.38
CA MET A 142 17.58 -21.60 2.97
C MET A 142 18.32 -20.45 3.64
N GLU A 143 17.69 -19.28 3.80
CA GLU A 143 18.41 -18.06 4.18
C GLU A 143 17.93 -17.49 5.51
N ARG A 144 18.82 -17.40 6.50
CA ARG A 144 18.50 -16.90 7.85
C ARG A 144 18.06 -15.44 7.82
N ARG A 145 18.63 -14.62 6.94
CA ARG A 145 18.26 -13.19 6.81
C ARG A 145 16.82 -13.02 6.30
N VAL A 146 16.38 -13.90 5.39
CA VAL A 146 15.02 -13.90 4.85
C VAL A 146 14.01 -14.35 5.91
N ARG A 147 14.40 -15.23 6.84
CA ARG A 147 13.53 -15.62 7.98
C ARG A 147 13.07 -14.44 8.82
N VAL A 148 13.98 -13.51 9.12
CA VAL A 148 13.66 -12.32 9.92
C VAL A 148 12.69 -11.43 9.16
N LEU A 149 12.97 -11.15 7.87
CA LEU A 149 12.08 -10.35 7.03
C LEU A 149 10.70 -11.00 6.89
N GLY A 150 10.64 -12.31 6.65
CA GLY A 150 9.39 -13.05 6.57
C GLY A 150 8.61 -13.03 7.88
N LEU A 151 9.28 -13.25 9.02
CA LEU A 151 8.66 -13.19 10.33
C LEU A 151 8.10 -11.80 10.64
N CYS A 152 8.89 -10.73 10.45
CA CYS A 152 8.44 -9.36 10.65
C CYS A 152 7.30 -8.99 9.69
N SER A 153 7.31 -9.49 8.46
CA SER A 153 6.22 -9.26 7.49
C SER A 153 4.94 -9.98 7.90
N LEU A 154 5.02 -11.23 8.36
CA LEU A 154 3.88 -11.99 8.85
C LEU A 154 3.31 -11.38 10.13
N LEU A 155 4.18 -10.96 11.06
CA LEU A 155 3.79 -10.24 12.26
C LEU A 155 3.16 -8.89 11.93
N PHE A 156 3.70 -8.15 10.96
CA PHE A 156 3.09 -6.91 10.48
C PHE A 156 1.67 -7.16 9.95
N VAL A 157 1.49 -8.14 9.05
CA VAL A 157 0.17 -8.49 8.51
C VAL A 157 -0.77 -8.96 9.64
N PHE A 158 -0.28 -9.76 10.57
CA PHE A 158 -1.05 -10.25 11.71
C PHE A 158 -1.50 -9.12 12.65
N LEU A 159 -0.60 -8.20 12.99
CA LEU A 159 -0.92 -6.99 13.77
C LEU A 159 -1.91 -6.11 13.02
N TYR A 160 -1.74 -5.98 11.70
CA TYR A 160 -2.66 -5.23 10.85
C TYR A 160 -4.03 -5.91 10.74
N SER A 161 -4.08 -7.24 10.79
CA SER A 161 -5.32 -8.01 10.83
C SER A 161 -6.10 -7.83 12.15
N PHE A 162 -5.47 -7.42 13.25
CA PHE A 162 -6.17 -7.11 14.50
C PHE A 162 -6.94 -5.78 14.48
N LEU A 163 -6.73 -4.91 13.48
CA LEU A 163 -7.71 -3.87 13.22
C LEU A 163 -9.07 -4.55 12.98
N PRO A 164 -10.14 -4.08 13.65
CA PRO A 164 -11.30 -4.91 13.95
C PRO A 164 -12.01 -5.39 12.68
N GLN A 165 -11.83 -6.66 12.30
CA GLN A 165 -12.92 -7.63 12.01
C GLN A 165 -12.45 -9.04 11.53
N LYS A 166 -12.63 -10.05 12.42
CA LYS A 166 -13.37 -11.33 12.24
C LYS A 166 -12.82 -12.55 11.43
N ASN A 167 -12.69 -13.65 12.21
CA ASN A 167 -13.01 -15.10 12.08
C ASN A 167 -12.29 -16.06 11.10
N LEU A 168 -11.98 -17.27 11.63
CA LEU A 168 -10.80 -18.11 11.29
C LEU A 168 -11.09 -19.54 10.73
N ALA A 169 -12.33 -19.92 10.48
CA ALA A 169 -12.71 -21.36 10.44
C ALA A 169 -12.39 -22.13 9.14
N SER A 170 -12.01 -21.50 8.02
CA SER A 170 -11.81 -22.21 6.74
C SER A 170 -10.38 -22.67 6.45
N PHE A 171 -9.40 -22.36 7.33
CA PHE A 171 -7.98 -22.64 7.07
C PHE A 171 -7.58 -24.11 7.34
N CYS A 172 -8.18 -24.74 8.35
CA CYS A 172 -7.80 -26.09 8.78
C CYS A 172 -8.12 -27.20 7.75
N SER A 173 -9.03 -26.97 6.79
CA SER A 173 -9.42 -27.99 5.80
C SER A 173 -8.48 -28.06 4.59
N LYS A 174 -7.73 -27.00 4.27
CA LYS A 174 -6.92 -26.93 3.03
C LYS A 174 -5.47 -27.39 3.21
N VAL A 175 -4.93 -27.28 4.42
CA VAL A 175 -3.54 -27.66 4.78
C VAL A 175 -3.31 -29.17 4.74
N TRP A 176 -4.37 -29.96 4.89
CA TRP A 176 -4.30 -31.43 4.95
C TRP A 176 -3.99 -32.11 3.59
N MET A 177 -4.21 -31.46 2.45
CA MET A 177 -4.27 -32.17 1.16
C MET A 177 -2.98 -32.28 0.34
N ASN A 178 -1.90 -31.53 0.61
CA ASN A 178 -0.80 -31.42 -0.36
C ASN A 178 0.60 -31.73 0.21
N MET A 179 0.86 -33.00 0.51
CA MET A 179 2.17 -33.51 0.90
C MET A 179 2.68 -34.57 -0.09
N LYS A 180 3.69 -34.25 -0.93
CA LYS A 180 4.96 -35.01 -1.15
C LYS A 180 5.79 -34.64 -2.42
N LYS A 181 7.09 -34.37 -2.16
CA LYS A 181 8.44 -34.56 -2.81
C LYS A 181 8.53 -35.24 -4.20
N SER A 182 9.60 -35.18 -5.04
CA SER A 182 10.98 -34.62 -5.16
C SER A 182 11.42 -34.89 -6.63
N ASN A 183 12.18 -34.04 -7.36
CA ASN A 183 13.65 -34.09 -7.55
C ASN A 183 14.15 -32.72 -8.04
N PHE A 184 14.93 -32.05 -7.20
CA PHE A 184 14.54 -30.71 -6.80
C PHE A 184 15.29 -29.54 -7.46
N SER A 185 16.38 -29.73 -8.23
CA SER A 185 17.20 -28.56 -8.62
C SER A 185 17.12 -28.18 -10.10
N LYS A 186 16.98 -29.13 -11.03
CA LYS A 186 16.84 -28.85 -12.47
C LYS A 186 15.41 -28.43 -12.85
N ILE A 187 14.43 -29.05 -12.20
CA ILE A 187 13.03 -28.67 -12.28
C ILE A 187 12.82 -27.27 -11.67
N LEU A 188 13.53 -26.92 -10.59
CA LEU A 188 13.41 -25.60 -9.95
C LEU A 188 13.83 -24.46 -10.88
N ALA A 189 14.90 -24.61 -11.67
CA ALA A 189 15.33 -23.59 -12.62
C ALA A 189 14.29 -23.38 -13.74
N LEU A 190 13.73 -24.45 -14.28
CA LEU A 190 12.66 -24.38 -15.29
C LEU A 190 11.35 -23.86 -14.68
N CYS A 191 11.03 -24.23 -13.45
CA CYS A 191 9.91 -23.70 -12.69
C CYS A 191 10.09 -22.22 -12.35
N CYS A 192 11.31 -21.73 -12.13
CA CYS A 192 11.57 -20.30 -11.94
C CYS A 192 11.30 -19.51 -13.23
N ALA A 193 11.72 -20.02 -14.38
CA ALA A 193 11.39 -19.40 -15.67
C ALA A 193 9.88 -19.44 -15.98
N GLY A 194 9.23 -20.59 -15.74
CA GLY A 194 7.77 -20.73 -15.87
C GLY A 194 7.00 -19.87 -14.86
N HIS A 195 7.52 -19.73 -13.63
CA HIS A 195 7.00 -18.84 -12.60
C HIS A 195 6.98 -17.39 -13.06
N LEU A 196 8.07 -16.90 -13.65
CA LEU A 196 8.13 -15.53 -14.15
C LEU A 196 7.07 -15.30 -15.23
N PHE A 197 6.93 -16.24 -16.16
CA PHE A 197 5.92 -16.18 -17.22
C PHE A 197 4.48 -16.18 -16.66
N ILE A 198 4.17 -17.06 -15.71
CA ILE A 198 2.84 -17.12 -15.11
C ILE A 198 2.55 -15.86 -14.28
N ASN A 199 3.53 -15.30 -13.57
CA ASN A 199 3.34 -14.04 -12.85
C ASN A 199 3.10 -12.87 -13.81
N ILE A 200 3.76 -12.84 -14.98
CA ILE A 200 3.47 -11.85 -16.03
C ILE A 200 2.01 -11.98 -16.49
N LEU A 201 1.55 -13.20 -16.81
CA LEU A 201 0.17 -13.43 -17.23
C LEU A 201 -0.85 -13.04 -16.14
N LEU A 202 -0.59 -13.41 -14.89
CA LEU A 202 -1.44 -13.02 -13.75
C LEU A 202 -1.45 -11.50 -13.55
N THR A 203 -0.32 -10.84 -13.72
CA THR A 203 -0.21 -9.38 -13.61
C THR A 203 -0.99 -8.70 -14.72
N ILE A 204 -0.90 -9.17 -15.98
CA ILE A 204 -1.68 -8.66 -17.10
C ILE A 204 -3.18 -8.88 -16.85
N PHE A 205 -3.57 -10.07 -16.40
CA PHE A 205 -4.96 -10.37 -16.07
C PHE A 205 -5.50 -9.44 -14.97
N LEU A 206 -4.78 -9.30 -13.86
CA LEU A 206 -5.16 -8.40 -12.76
C LEU A 206 -5.16 -6.92 -13.20
N LEU A 207 -4.27 -6.53 -14.12
CA LEU A 207 -4.24 -5.19 -14.70
C LEU A 207 -5.51 -4.91 -15.52
N VAL A 208 -5.93 -5.85 -16.36
CA VAL A 208 -7.18 -5.73 -17.14
C VAL A 208 -8.42 -5.70 -16.22
N VAL A 209 -8.42 -6.50 -15.15
CA VAL A 209 -9.50 -6.44 -14.15
C VAL A 209 -9.48 -5.09 -13.42
N SER A 210 -8.30 -4.60 -13.04
CA SER A 210 -8.13 -3.32 -12.35
C SER A 210 -8.55 -2.13 -13.22
N SER A 211 -8.29 -2.17 -14.54
CA SER A 211 -8.69 -1.08 -15.44
C SER A 211 -10.22 -0.90 -15.49
N LYS A 212 -11.00 -1.95 -15.24
CA LYS A 212 -12.47 -1.87 -15.14
C LYS A 212 -12.98 -1.24 -13.84
N ASN A 213 -12.14 -1.10 -12.82
CA ASN A 213 -12.51 -0.49 -11.54
C ASN A 213 -12.48 1.06 -11.56
N TYR A 214 -12.29 1.68 -12.72
CA TYR A 214 -12.31 3.14 -12.89
C TYR A 214 -13.49 3.61 -13.77
N PRO A 215 -14.75 3.35 -13.34
CA PRO A 215 -15.94 3.71 -14.12
C PRO A 215 -16.09 5.22 -14.33
N GLY A 216 -15.58 6.08 -13.43
CA GLY A 216 -15.62 7.53 -13.58
C GLY A 216 -14.79 8.04 -14.76
N GLY A 217 -13.62 7.43 -15.01
CA GLY A 217 -12.81 7.71 -16.20
C GLY A 217 -13.48 7.26 -17.50
N TYR A 218 -14.12 6.09 -17.48
CA TYR A 218 -14.89 5.61 -18.63
C TYR A 218 -16.13 6.47 -18.92
N ALA A 219 -16.86 6.89 -17.87
CA ALA A 219 -18.05 7.73 -17.99
C ALA A 219 -17.73 9.08 -18.63
N ILE A 220 -16.64 9.74 -18.21
CA ILE A 220 -16.25 11.02 -18.82
C ILE A 220 -15.74 10.85 -20.26
N SER A 221 -14.98 9.79 -20.53
CA SER A 221 -14.53 9.49 -21.90
C SER A 221 -15.72 9.29 -22.83
N ARG A 222 -16.74 8.55 -22.38
CA ARG A 222 -17.97 8.32 -23.14
C ARG A 222 -18.80 9.59 -23.30
N LEU A 223 -18.85 10.44 -22.27
CA LEU A 223 -19.54 11.74 -22.33
C LEU A 223 -18.90 12.66 -23.38
N HIS A 224 -17.56 12.74 -23.42
CA HIS A 224 -16.86 13.54 -24.43
C HIS A 224 -17.01 12.96 -25.84
N SER A 225 -16.98 11.63 -26.00
CA SER A 225 -17.19 10.98 -27.30
C SER A 225 -18.63 11.07 -27.82
N ALA A 226 -19.61 11.33 -26.94
CA ALA A 226 -21.02 11.44 -27.33
C ALA A 226 -21.41 12.84 -27.85
N GLU A 227 -20.43 13.73 -28.09
CA GLU A 227 -20.55 15.09 -28.67
C GLU A 227 -21.98 15.66 -28.73
N ASN A 228 -22.49 16.13 -27.58
CA ASN A 228 -23.62 17.05 -27.55
C ASN A 228 -23.09 18.44 -27.21
N ALA A 229 -22.91 19.27 -28.23
CA ALA A 229 -22.36 20.64 -28.13
C ALA A 229 -23.16 21.60 -27.23
N SER A 230 -24.34 21.20 -26.76
CA SER A 230 -25.26 22.00 -25.94
C SER A 230 -24.95 22.00 -24.44
N LEU A 231 -24.23 21.01 -23.91
CA LEU A 231 -23.94 20.88 -22.47
C LEU A 231 -22.44 20.99 -22.19
N LYS A 232 -21.93 22.23 -22.19
CA LYS A 232 -20.51 22.54 -21.88
C LYS A 232 -20.22 22.65 -20.38
N SER A 233 -21.14 22.28 -19.51
CA SER A 233 -20.96 22.31 -18.05
C SER A 233 -21.29 20.97 -17.42
N VAL A 234 -20.32 20.36 -16.73
CA VAL A 234 -20.47 19.05 -16.09
C VAL A 234 -20.13 19.15 -14.62
N HIS A 235 -21.04 18.65 -13.78
CA HIS A 235 -20.74 18.44 -12.37
C HIS A 235 -20.03 17.10 -12.17
N ILE A 236 -18.95 17.13 -11.40
CA ILE A 236 -18.14 15.96 -11.07
C ILE A 236 -18.37 15.63 -9.61
N SER A 237 -19.12 14.55 -9.39
CA SER A 237 -19.33 14.02 -8.05
C SER A 237 -18.03 13.44 -7.48
N ASN A 238 -17.95 13.36 -6.15
CA ASN A 238 -16.80 12.79 -5.45
C ASN A 238 -16.49 11.37 -5.93
N LEU A 239 -17.51 10.54 -6.18
CA LEU A 239 -17.34 9.18 -6.69
C LEU A 239 -16.64 9.16 -8.06
N VAL A 240 -17.03 10.04 -8.99
CA VAL A 240 -16.40 10.14 -10.32
C VAL A 240 -14.95 10.64 -10.20
N ALA A 241 -14.70 11.60 -9.31
CA ALA A 241 -13.36 12.09 -9.02
C ALA A 241 -12.43 11.03 -8.38
N GLN A 242 -12.99 10.07 -7.64
CA GLN A 242 -12.25 8.97 -7.03
C GLN A 242 -12.02 7.80 -8.00
N THR A 243 -12.92 7.61 -8.98
CA THR A 243 -12.93 6.45 -9.89
C THR A 243 -12.42 6.76 -11.30
N GLY A 244 -11.51 7.73 -11.45
CA GLY A 244 -10.71 7.88 -12.68
C GLY A 244 -10.80 9.23 -13.40
N PHE A 245 -11.61 10.19 -12.92
CA PHE A 245 -11.56 11.54 -13.48
C PHE A 245 -10.30 12.29 -13.02
N THR A 246 -9.44 12.66 -13.97
CA THR A 246 -8.20 13.43 -13.74
C THR A 246 -8.16 14.69 -14.59
N ARG A 247 -7.18 15.59 -14.34
CA ARG A 247 -6.99 16.80 -15.17
C ARG A 247 -6.70 16.47 -16.64
N PHE A 248 -6.13 15.30 -16.94
CA PHE A 248 -5.85 14.88 -18.31
C PHE A 248 -7.11 14.63 -19.14
N PHE A 249 -8.26 14.39 -18.48
CA PHE A 249 -9.54 14.25 -19.17
C PHE A 249 -10.23 15.60 -19.44
N GLN A 250 -9.69 16.74 -18.97
CA GLN A 250 -10.37 18.03 -19.11
C GLN A 250 -10.19 18.61 -20.53
N HIS A 251 -11.30 18.89 -21.21
CA HIS A 251 -11.32 19.69 -22.44
C HIS A 251 -11.37 21.17 -22.10
N LYS A 252 -10.65 21.99 -22.88
CA LYS A 252 -10.57 23.45 -22.67
C LYS A 252 -11.93 24.15 -22.81
N ASP A 253 -12.81 23.62 -23.66
CA ASP A 253 -14.11 24.22 -23.97
C ASP A 253 -15.23 23.83 -22.98
N TRP A 254 -14.90 23.05 -21.94
CA TRP A 254 -15.85 22.52 -20.96
C TRP A 254 -15.58 23.10 -19.57
N THR A 255 -16.65 23.37 -18.83
CA THR A 255 -16.60 23.83 -17.45
C THR A 255 -16.91 22.67 -16.50
N TYR A 256 -15.97 22.38 -15.59
CA TYR A 256 -16.06 21.25 -14.67
C TYR A 256 -16.26 21.73 -13.24
N ASN A 257 -17.47 21.52 -12.70
CA ASN A 257 -17.83 21.94 -11.35
C ASN A 257 -17.66 20.79 -10.34
N LYS A 258 -16.90 21.02 -9.26
CA LYS A 258 -16.62 20.02 -8.20
C LYS A 258 -17.26 20.36 -6.85
N THR A 259 -18.19 21.31 -6.80
CA THR A 259 -18.84 21.72 -5.55
C THR A 259 -19.56 20.53 -4.91
N GLU A 260 -19.14 20.17 -3.71
CA GLU A 260 -19.77 19.10 -2.93
C GLU A 260 -21.12 19.60 -2.37
N ASN A 261 -22.13 18.70 -2.29
CA ASN A 261 -23.49 18.99 -1.78
C ASN A 261 -24.36 19.92 -2.65
N LEU A 262 -24.27 19.82 -3.98
CA LEU A 262 -25.27 20.44 -4.86
C LEU A 262 -26.65 19.80 -4.62
N LYS A 263 -27.59 20.57 -4.05
CA LYS A 263 -29.01 20.21 -4.06
C LYS A 263 -29.51 20.39 -5.50
N TYR A 264 -29.78 19.29 -6.20
CA TYR A 264 -30.48 19.35 -7.48
C TYR A 264 -31.83 20.03 -7.26
N ARG A 265 -32.02 21.21 -7.85
CA ARG A 265 -33.35 21.81 -7.99
C ARG A 265 -34.01 21.17 -9.22
N GLY A 266 -34.94 20.23 -9.00
CA GLY A 266 -35.81 19.62 -10.01
C GLY A 266 -35.56 18.12 -10.20
N GLY A 267 -36.55 17.22 -10.18
CA GLY A 267 -38.00 17.39 -10.28
C GLY A 267 -38.77 16.32 -9.51
N GLY A 268 -40.08 16.54 -9.38
CA GLY A 268 -41.05 15.55 -8.91
C GLY A 268 -41.41 14.52 -9.97
#